data_AF-A0A1H8XPN8-F1
#
_entry.id   AF-A0A1H8XPN8-F1
#
_cell.length_a   1.000
_cell.length_b   1.000
_cell.length_c   1.000
_cell.angle_alpha   90.00
_cell.angle_beta   90.00
_cell.angle_gamma   90.00
#
_symmetry.space_group_name_H-M   'P 1'
#
loop_
_entity.id
_entity.type
_entity.pdbx_description
1 polymer ?
#
loop_
_entity_poly.entity_id
_entity_poly.type
_entity_poly.pdbx_seq_one_letter_code
_entity_poly.pdbx_strand_id
1 'polypeptide(L)'
;MKKIYIIILTVLLVTTCLGTAFSETETSTPINRWEGTWERDSSQFNSAVLKITSNTNDSFSFNIRAYSGTNIGSISGVATIINDTAIFDDNQGGILKFSFNDNKIYVTQTYEMYRYGGIGVFFNGTYNDKEKQKTAVVDENYFTHQDVFKKDQEAEFRRITGQYYLKFVNTAQFTTPEKDLDNSGARVYHMNVRGLFTVMESIIMIRDSDNAIWAAVIDKDKVLYFTNTNDIKYVPITISRWHDGFSGKPIYYISSTQ
;
A
#
# COMPACT_ATOMS: atom_id res chain seq x y z
N MET A 1 -0.69 -40.57 89.36
CA MET A 1 0.76 -40.25 89.36
C MET A 1 0.94 -38.78 88.96
N LYS A 2 2.12 -38.17 89.17
CA LYS A 2 2.41 -36.73 88.93
C LYS A 2 2.19 -36.35 87.44
N LYS A 3 1.53 -35.24 87.07
CA LYS A 3 2.00 -33.82 86.95
C LYS A 3 0.77 -32.89 86.73
N ILE A 4 0.66 -31.59 87.03
CA ILE A 4 1.54 -30.52 87.58
C ILE A 4 2.67 -30.07 86.62
N TYR A 5 2.67 -28.87 85.99
CA TYR A 5 1.85 -27.62 86.03
C TYR A 5 1.76 -27.02 84.57
N ILE A 6 1.29 -25.82 84.20
CA ILE A 6 1.05 -24.50 84.89
C ILE A 6 -0.15 -23.71 84.28
N ILE A 7 -0.10 -22.37 84.20
CA ILE A 7 -1.13 -21.38 83.80
C ILE A 7 -0.60 -20.48 82.67
N ILE A 8 -1.46 -19.93 81.79
CA ILE A 8 -1.44 -18.52 81.34
C ILE A 8 -2.84 -18.12 80.81
N LEU A 9 -3.29 -16.93 81.17
CA LEU A 9 -4.55 -16.31 80.75
C LEU A 9 -4.21 -15.04 79.96
N THR A 10 -4.68 -14.92 78.72
CA THR A 10 -4.52 -13.69 77.93
C THR A 10 -5.86 -13.29 77.34
N VAL A 11 -6.50 -12.28 77.93
CA VAL A 11 -7.65 -11.60 77.33
C VAL A 11 -7.14 -10.59 76.31
N LEU A 12 -7.65 -10.64 75.09
CA LEU A 12 -7.41 -9.62 74.07
C LEU A 12 -8.76 -9.07 73.58
N LEU A 13 -8.89 -7.75 73.51
CA LEU A 13 -10.09 -7.09 73.02
C LEU A 13 -10.26 -7.33 71.51
N VAL A 14 -11.47 -7.70 71.09
CA VAL A 14 -11.86 -7.67 69.68
C VAL A 14 -12.27 -6.23 69.33
N THR A 15 -11.30 -5.41 68.95
CA THR A 15 -11.57 -4.06 68.44
C THR A 15 -12.06 -4.16 67.00
N THR A 16 -13.36 -3.96 66.78
CA THR A 16 -13.96 -3.97 65.43
C THR A 16 -13.53 -2.73 64.64
N CYS A 17 -12.55 -2.89 63.76
CA CYS A 17 -12.21 -1.86 62.77
C CYS A 17 -13.06 -2.06 61.51
N LEU A 18 -13.90 -1.08 61.17
CA LEU A 18 -14.67 -1.06 59.92
C LEU A 18 -13.74 -0.74 58.75
N GLY A 19 -13.08 -1.76 58.22
CA GLY A 19 -12.34 -1.67 56.96
C GLY A 19 -13.31 -1.52 55.79
N THR A 20 -13.60 -0.28 55.38
CA THR A 20 -14.24 0.00 54.09
C THR A 20 -13.30 -0.43 52.97
N ALA A 21 -13.53 -1.61 52.41
CA ALA A 21 -12.82 -2.06 51.21
C ALA A 21 -13.20 -1.14 50.04
N PHE A 22 -12.29 -0.22 49.69
CA PHE A 22 -12.37 0.47 48.42
C PHE A 22 -12.15 -0.57 47.32
N SER A 23 -13.23 -0.88 46.60
CA SER A 23 -13.14 -1.62 45.36
C SER A 23 -12.43 -0.72 44.36
N GLU A 24 -11.16 -0.97 44.08
CA GLU A 24 -10.50 -0.42 42.89
C GLU A 24 -11.23 -1.00 41.67
N THR A 25 -12.19 -0.24 41.14
CA THR A 25 -12.74 -0.50 39.82
C THR A 25 -11.61 -0.32 38.82
N GLU A 26 -11.13 -1.42 38.24
CA GLU A 26 -10.29 -1.36 37.04
C GLU A 26 -11.05 -0.52 36.00
N THR A 27 -10.66 0.74 35.83
CA THR A 27 -11.19 1.59 34.77
C THR A 27 -10.61 1.06 33.48
N SER A 28 -11.34 0.15 32.82
CA SER A 28 -11.07 -0.22 31.44
C SER A 28 -11.10 1.06 30.62
N THR A 29 -9.92 1.57 30.28
CA THR A 29 -9.78 2.76 29.44
C THR A 29 -10.65 2.55 28.21
N PRO A 30 -11.62 3.44 27.92
CA PRO A 30 -12.48 3.27 26.77
C PRO A 30 -11.59 3.12 25.54
N ILE A 31 -11.63 1.95 24.88
CA ILE A 31 -10.83 1.72 23.68
C ILE A 31 -11.29 2.77 22.68
N ASN A 32 -10.40 3.74 22.46
CA ASN A 32 -10.67 4.88 21.64
C ASN A 32 -10.94 4.36 20.22
N ARG A 33 -12.13 4.62 19.67
CA ARG A 33 -12.53 4.03 18.37
C ARG A 33 -11.56 4.33 17.23
N TRP A 34 -10.74 5.38 17.37
CA TRP A 34 -9.73 5.79 16.40
C TRP A 34 -8.40 5.03 16.54
N GLU A 35 -8.13 4.39 17.68
CA GLU A 35 -6.86 3.73 18.00
C GLU A 35 -6.62 2.47 17.16
N GLY A 36 -5.35 2.23 16.78
CA GLY A 36 -4.94 1.07 16.01
C GLY A 36 -4.06 1.40 14.80
N THR A 37 -3.97 0.45 13.87
CA THR A 37 -3.29 0.62 12.57
C THR A 37 -4.31 0.49 11.44
N TRP A 38 -4.34 1.51 10.58
CA TRP A 38 -5.30 1.66 9.49
C TRP A 38 -4.54 1.80 8.18
N GLU A 39 -4.99 1.13 7.12
CA GLU A 39 -4.34 1.17 5.80
C GLU A 39 -5.27 1.79 4.76
N ARG A 40 -4.72 2.67 3.93
CA ARG A 40 -5.49 3.42 2.92
C ARG A 40 -5.99 2.51 1.81
N ASP A 41 -7.27 2.63 1.50
CA ASP A 41 -7.90 2.13 0.28
C ASP A 41 -7.19 2.75 -0.95
N SER A 42 -6.32 1.98 -1.60
CA SER A 42 -5.37 2.48 -2.60
C SER A 42 -4.77 1.37 -3.47
N SER A 43 -4.26 1.73 -4.65
CA SER A 43 -3.51 0.80 -5.48
C SER A 43 -2.13 0.50 -4.90
N GLN A 44 -1.55 -0.65 -5.28
CA GLN A 44 -0.24 -1.15 -4.81
C GLN A 44 0.92 -0.14 -4.89
N PHE A 45 0.79 0.87 -5.76
CA PHE A 45 1.79 1.91 -5.98
C PHE A 45 1.65 3.14 -5.08
N ASN A 46 0.51 3.33 -4.40
CA ASN A 46 0.15 4.58 -3.70
C ASN A 46 -0.36 4.33 -2.27
N SER A 47 0.25 3.39 -1.55
CA SER A 47 -0.17 2.99 -0.21
C SER A 47 0.03 4.07 0.85
N ALA A 48 -0.71 3.99 1.95
CA ALA A 48 -0.42 4.72 3.19
C ALA A 48 -0.89 3.93 4.41
N VAL A 49 -0.12 4.06 5.50
CA VAL A 49 -0.42 3.47 6.81
C VAL A 49 -0.57 4.61 7.81
N LEU A 50 -1.73 4.67 8.47
CA LEU A 50 -2.05 5.56 9.58
C LEU A 50 -2.00 4.73 10.87
N LYS A 51 -1.16 5.12 11.81
CA LYS A 51 -1.15 4.62 13.19
C LYS A 51 -1.71 5.69 14.11
N ILE A 52 -2.59 5.28 15.03
CA ILE A 52 -3.17 6.14 16.06
C ILE A 52 -2.97 5.48 17.42
N THR A 53 -2.59 6.29 18.41
CA THR A 53 -2.44 5.90 19.81
C THR A 53 -3.15 6.94 20.69
N SER A 54 -3.94 6.47 21.64
CA SER A 54 -4.73 7.34 22.53
C SER A 54 -3.84 8.18 23.45
N ASN A 55 -4.16 9.48 23.57
CA ASN A 55 -3.55 10.35 24.57
C ASN A 55 -4.57 10.67 25.68
N THR A 56 -5.76 11.13 25.29
CA THR A 56 -6.89 11.45 26.16
C THR A 56 -8.20 11.10 25.44
N ASN A 57 -9.35 11.34 26.10
CA ASN A 57 -10.66 11.22 25.45
C ASN A 57 -10.82 12.21 24.27
N ASP A 58 -10.15 13.35 24.35
CA ASP A 58 -10.27 14.48 23.41
C ASP A 58 -9.04 14.65 22.50
N SER A 59 -8.08 13.71 22.52
CA SER A 59 -6.89 13.78 21.65
C SER A 59 -6.20 12.43 21.43
N PHE A 60 -5.58 12.27 20.25
CA PHE A 60 -4.74 11.12 19.94
C PHE A 60 -3.42 11.54 19.29
N SER A 61 -2.36 10.78 19.56
CA SER A 61 -1.12 10.83 18.78
C SER A 61 -1.30 10.04 17.49
N PHE A 62 -0.73 10.51 16.39
CA PHE A 62 -0.75 9.79 15.12
C PHE A 62 0.59 9.82 14.38
N ASN A 63 0.78 8.84 13.50
CA ASN A 63 1.76 8.86 12.42
C ASN A 63 1.10 8.35 11.13
N ILE A 64 1.18 9.13 10.05
CA ILE A 64 0.90 8.63 8.69
C ILE A 64 2.22 8.50 7.95
N ARG A 65 2.48 7.32 7.39
CA ARG A 65 3.54 7.11 6.39
C ARG A 65 2.90 6.72 5.06
N ALA A 66 3.17 7.50 4.04
CA ALA A 66 2.55 7.40 2.72
C ALA A 66 3.61 7.25 1.61
N TYR A 67 3.20 6.60 0.52
CA TYR A 67 4.07 6.23 -0.61
C TYR A 67 3.43 6.62 -1.94
N SER A 68 4.26 6.86 -2.95
CA SER A 68 3.86 6.90 -4.36
C SER A 68 5.05 6.54 -5.25
N GLY A 69 5.11 5.28 -5.70
CA GLY A 69 6.34 4.71 -6.26
C GLY A 69 7.46 4.73 -5.22
N THR A 70 8.64 5.27 -5.54
CA THR A 70 9.72 5.52 -4.56
C THR A 70 9.57 6.79 -3.74
N ASN A 71 8.63 7.68 -4.08
CA ASN A 71 8.42 8.88 -3.26
C ASN A 71 7.75 8.50 -1.94
N ILE A 72 8.29 8.99 -0.83
CA ILE A 72 7.80 8.75 0.53
C ILE A 72 7.40 10.08 1.16
N GLY A 73 6.38 10.05 2.01
CA GLY A 73 6.04 11.12 2.94
C GLY A 73 5.78 10.54 4.33
N SER A 74 6.05 11.33 5.36
CA SER A 74 5.76 10.94 6.74
C SER A 74 5.38 12.18 7.54
N ILE A 75 4.28 12.09 8.27
CA ILE A 75 3.80 13.15 9.16
C ILE A 75 3.31 12.54 10.46
N SER A 76 3.61 13.22 11.57
CA SER A 76 3.22 12.80 12.92
C SER A 76 2.81 14.01 13.73
N GLY A 77 1.91 13.83 14.68
CA GLY A 77 1.43 14.92 15.53
C GLY A 77 0.41 14.43 16.55
N VAL A 78 -0.26 15.38 17.20
CA VAL A 78 -1.41 15.14 18.07
C VAL A 78 -2.63 15.80 17.42
N ALA A 79 -3.68 15.02 17.16
CA ALA A 79 -4.95 15.56 16.67
C ALA A 79 -5.91 15.76 17.84
N THR A 80 -6.55 16.93 17.90
CA THR A 80 -7.58 17.26 18.89
C THR A 80 -8.95 16.86 18.36
N ILE A 81 -9.73 16.14 19.16
CA ILE A 81 -11.06 15.65 18.82
C ILE A 81 -12.11 16.72 19.18
N ILE A 82 -12.99 17.02 18.23
CA ILE A 82 -14.11 17.96 18.36
C ILE A 82 -15.33 17.27 17.73
N ASN A 83 -16.23 16.75 18.57
CA ASN A 83 -17.30 15.83 18.16
C ASN A 83 -16.70 14.63 17.36
N ASP A 84 -17.33 14.19 16.27
CA ASP A 84 -16.87 13.05 15.45
C ASP A 84 -15.68 13.34 14.51
N THR A 85 -15.04 14.49 14.66
CA THR A 85 -13.88 14.94 13.86
C THR A 85 -12.65 15.11 14.74
N ALA A 86 -11.47 14.68 14.27
CA ALA A 86 -10.20 15.12 14.86
C ALA A 86 -9.44 16.03 13.89
N ILE A 87 -8.71 17.01 14.41
CA ILE A 87 -7.96 18.01 13.62
C ILE A 87 -6.53 18.11 14.12
N PHE A 88 -5.58 18.07 13.18
CA PHE A 88 -4.18 18.45 13.38
C PHE A 88 -3.85 19.65 12.50
N ASP A 89 -3.12 20.62 13.06
CA ASP A 89 -2.64 21.83 12.39
C ASP A 89 -1.12 21.92 12.56
N ASP A 90 -0.38 22.10 11.47
CA ASP A 90 1.09 22.22 11.46
C ASP A 90 1.62 23.61 11.86
N ASN A 91 0.70 24.52 12.20
CA ASN A 91 0.91 25.94 12.54
C ASN A 91 1.55 26.75 11.39
N GLN A 92 1.46 26.25 10.16
CA GLN A 92 2.00 26.81 8.92
C GLN A 92 0.99 26.70 7.74
N GLY A 93 -0.30 26.50 8.05
CA GLY A 93 -1.41 26.37 7.10
C GLY A 93 -1.73 24.94 6.66
N GLY A 94 -0.92 23.95 7.05
CA GLY A 94 -1.19 22.53 6.84
C GLY A 94 -2.18 21.99 7.85
N ILE A 95 -3.36 21.58 7.39
CA ILE A 95 -4.36 20.92 8.23
C ILE A 95 -4.60 19.49 7.75
N LEU A 96 -4.58 18.54 8.68
CA LEU A 96 -5.18 17.21 8.51
C LEU A 96 -6.47 17.15 9.32
N LYS A 97 -7.57 16.82 8.64
CA LYS A 97 -8.84 16.50 9.27
C LYS A 97 -9.10 15.00 9.14
N PHE A 98 -9.42 14.38 10.28
CA PHE A 98 -9.81 12.98 10.39
C PHE A 98 -11.31 12.93 10.73
N SER A 99 -12.06 12.00 10.16
CA SER A 99 -13.48 11.77 10.47
C SER A 99 -13.75 10.27 10.54
N PHE A 100 -14.40 9.81 11.61
CA PHE A 100 -14.67 8.39 11.83
C PHE A 100 -16.12 8.06 11.48
N ASN A 101 -16.34 7.16 10.54
CA ASN A 101 -17.67 6.65 10.20
C ASN A 101 -17.56 5.23 9.61
N ASP A 102 -18.60 4.40 9.76
CA ASP A 102 -18.69 3.03 9.20
C ASP A 102 -17.45 2.13 9.48
N ASN A 103 -16.82 2.29 10.65
CA ASN A 103 -15.54 1.67 11.02
C ASN A 103 -14.38 1.95 10.05
N LYS A 104 -14.33 3.18 9.52
CA LYS A 104 -13.27 3.71 8.67
C LYS A 104 -12.86 5.11 9.14
N ILE A 105 -11.61 5.48 8.86
CA ILE A 105 -11.09 6.84 9.07
C ILE A 105 -10.94 7.52 7.72
N TYR A 106 -11.71 8.59 7.52
CA TYR A 106 -11.61 9.46 6.36
C TYR A 106 -10.63 10.60 6.70
N VAL A 107 -9.53 10.71 5.94
CA VAL A 107 -8.53 11.77 6.09
C VAL A 107 -8.64 12.73 4.92
N THR A 108 -8.73 14.03 5.21
CA THR A 108 -8.58 15.11 4.22
C THR A 108 -7.43 16.03 4.61
N GLN A 109 -6.72 16.56 3.61
CA GLN A 109 -5.57 17.45 3.80
C GLN A 109 -5.78 18.80 3.08
N THR A 110 -5.11 19.86 3.55
CA THR A 110 -4.93 21.09 2.75
C THR A 110 -3.77 20.94 1.75
N TYR A 111 -3.51 21.97 0.94
CA TYR A 111 -2.43 21.96 -0.05
C TYR A 111 -1.04 22.00 0.64
N GLU A 112 -0.95 22.74 1.74
CA GLU A 112 0.25 23.01 2.51
C GLU A 112 0.90 21.71 3.05
N MET A 113 0.08 20.67 3.24
CA MET A 113 0.49 19.32 3.65
C MET A 113 1.40 18.60 2.65
N TYR A 114 1.45 19.03 1.38
CA TYR A 114 2.41 18.46 0.41
C TYR A 114 3.87 18.65 0.83
N ARG A 115 4.19 19.61 1.73
CA ARG A 115 5.54 19.80 2.26
C ARG A 115 6.12 18.58 3.00
N TYR A 116 5.26 17.67 3.47
CA TYR A 116 5.66 16.48 4.25
C TYR A 116 5.89 15.22 3.38
N GLY A 117 5.77 15.31 2.05
CA GLY A 117 5.96 14.18 1.15
C GLY A 117 6.67 14.52 -0.16
N GLY A 118 7.26 13.49 -0.79
CA GLY A 118 7.76 13.60 -2.16
C GLY A 118 6.65 13.85 -3.19
N ILE A 119 7.03 14.16 -4.43
CA ILE A 119 6.11 14.53 -5.51
C ILE A 119 4.98 13.51 -5.67
N GLY A 120 3.73 13.96 -5.51
CA GLY A 120 2.54 13.12 -5.66
C GLY A 120 2.38 12.05 -4.57
N VAL A 121 3.00 12.23 -3.40
CA VAL A 121 2.59 11.58 -2.16
C VAL A 121 1.44 12.38 -1.54
N PHE A 122 0.43 11.66 -1.07
CA PHE A 122 -0.77 12.21 -0.45
C PHE A 122 -0.98 11.53 0.91
N PHE A 123 -1.57 12.23 1.87
CA PHE A 123 -1.98 11.70 3.18
C PHE A 123 -3.50 11.53 3.30
N ASN A 124 -4.29 12.20 2.46
CA ASN A 124 -5.73 12.01 2.39
C ASN A 124 -6.13 10.62 1.85
N GLY A 125 -7.40 10.26 2.07
CA GLY A 125 -8.02 9.02 1.60
C GLY A 125 -8.90 8.35 2.66
N THR A 126 -9.51 7.24 2.28
CA THR A 126 -10.25 6.36 3.19
C THR A 126 -9.31 5.31 3.75
N TYR A 127 -9.20 5.21 5.08
CA TYR A 127 -8.37 4.22 5.76
C TYR A 127 -9.27 3.18 6.43
N ASN A 128 -9.03 1.91 6.14
CA ASN A 128 -9.74 0.78 6.74
C ASN A 128 -8.82 0.08 7.75
N ASP A 129 -9.39 -0.48 8.82
CA ASP A 129 -8.69 -1.30 9.82
C ASP A 129 -7.83 -2.38 9.15
N LYS A 130 -6.54 -2.40 9.47
CA LYS A 130 -5.54 -3.31 8.88
C LYS A 130 -5.91 -4.78 9.07
N GLU A 131 -6.33 -5.17 10.26
CA GLU A 131 -6.61 -6.57 10.60
C GLU A 131 -7.91 -7.07 9.95
N LYS A 132 -8.72 -6.16 9.39
CA LYS A 132 -9.93 -6.46 8.63
C LYS A 132 -9.72 -6.43 7.11
N GLN A 133 -8.54 -6.06 6.61
CA GLN A 133 -8.26 -6.09 5.17
C GLN A 133 -7.92 -7.51 4.70
N LYS A 134 -8.53 -7.93 3.59
CA LYS A 134 -8.15 -9.17 2.90
C LYS A 134 -6.87 -8.93 2.12
N THR A 135 -5.95 -9.90 2.13
CA THR A 135 -4.77 -9.90 1.27
C THR A 135 -5.20 -9.70 -0.19
N ALA A 136 -4.58 -8.74 -0.88
CA ALA A 136 -4.88 -8.47 -2.28
C ALA A 136 -4.56 -9.72 -3.13
N VAL A 137 -5.58 -10.23 -3.83
CA VAL A 137 -5.41 -11.28 -4.83
C VAL A 137 -4.90 -10.63 -6.12
N VAL A 138 -4.06 -11.33 -6.87
CA VAL A 138 -3.62 -10.88 -8.20
C VAL A 138 -4.83 -10.73 -9.11
N ASP A 139 -5.03 -9.53 -9.66
CA ASP A 139 -6.04 -9.32 -10.68
C ASP A 139 -5.63 -10.03 -11.98
N GLU A 140 -6.39 -11.07 -12.33
CA GLU A 140 -6.16 -11.89 -13.51
C GLU A 140 -6.54 -11.22 -14.84
N ASN A 141 -7.18 -10.04 -14.78
CA ASN A 141 -7.63 -9.27 -15.94
C ASN A 141 -7.14 -7.81 -15.84
N TYR A 142 -6.02 -7.59 -15.15
CA TYR A 142 -5.51 -6.26 -14.79
C TYR A 142 -5.39 -5.32 -15.99
N PHE A 143 -4.84 -5.78 -17.11
CA PHE A 143 -4.63 -4.97 -18.31
C PHE A 143 -5.91 -4.78 -19.13
N THR A 144 -6.87 -5.71 -19.01
CA THR A 144 -8.24 -5.55 -19.51
C THR A 144 -8.98 -4.45 -18.72
N HIS A 145 -8.79 -4.39 -17.40
CA HIS A 145 -9.30 -3.30 -16.55
C HIS A 145 -8.55 -1.95 -16.71
N GLN A 146 -7.55 -1.89 -17.59
CA GLN A 146 -6.81 -0.67 -17.95
C GLN A 146 -6.92 -0.34 -19.45
N ASP A 147 -7.87 -0.96 -20.17
CA ASP A 147 -8.09 -0.80 -21.62
C ASP A 147 -6.83 -1.05 -22.50
N VAL A 148 -5.87 -1.82 -21.98
CA VAL A 148 -4.65 -2.25 -22.69
C VAL A 148 -4.92 -3.49 -23.54
N PHE A 149 -5.63 -4.49 -22.98
CA PHE A 149 -5.95 -5.73 -23.70
C PHE A 149 -7.46 -5.92 -23.87
N LYS A 150 -7.83 -6.58 -24.97
CA LYS A 150 -9.07 -7.36 -25.03
C LYS A 150 -8.91 -8.65 -24.22
N LYS A 151 -10.01 -9.27 -23.79
CA LYS A 151 -9.98 -10.47 -22.92
C LYS A 151 -9.19 -11.66 -23.50
N ASP A 152 -9.20 -11.83 -24.82
CA ASP A 152 -8.40 -12.82 -25.55
C ASP A 152 -6.90 -12.48 -25.54
N GLN A 153 -6.56 -11.20 -25.70
CA GLN A 153 -5.18 -10.70 -25.65
C GLN A 153 -4.60 -10.81 -24.24
N GLU A 154 -5.39 -10.59 -23.19
CA GLU A 154 -5.00 -10.81 -21.79
C GLU A 154 -4.67 -12.29 -21.53
N ALA A 155 -5.54 -13.21 -21.97
CA ALA A 155 -5.31 -14.65 -21.79
C ALA A 155 -4.03 -15.12 -22.51
N GLU A 156 -3.80 -14.63 -23.73
CA GLU A 156 -2.58 -14.92 -24.50
C GLU A 156 -1.33 -14.27 -23.89
N PHE A 157 -1.43 -13.05 -23.38
CA PHE A 157 -0.35 -12.38 -22.68
C PHE A 157 0.05 -13.10 -21.39
N ARG A 158 -0.94 -13.55 -20.61
CA ARG A 158 -0.73 -14.43 -19.44
C ARG A 158 -0.09 -15.76 -19.85
N ARG A 159 -0.45 -16.34 -20.99
CA ARG A 159 0.16 -17.57 -21.52
C ARG A 159 1.64 -17.38 -21.87
N ILE A 160 2.02 -16.30 -22.55
CA ILE A 160 3.43 -16.07 -22.92
C ILE A 160 4.31 -15.58 -21.76
N THR A 161 3.75 -14.83 -20.81
CA THR A 161 4.51 -14.32 -19.65
C THR A 161 4.55 -15.30 -18.47
N GLY A 162 3.50 -16.08 -18.23
CA GLY A 162 3.42 -17.06 -17.15
C GLY A 162 3.77 -16.46 -15.78
N GLN A 163 4.77 -17.02 -15.11
CA GLN A 163 5.30 -16.52 -13.83
C GLN A 163 5.80 -15.06 -13.88
N TYR A 164 6.06 -14.52 -15.06
CA TYR A 164 6.54 -13.15 -15.26
C TYR A 164 5.41 -12.11 -15.44
N TYR A 165 4.14 -12.52 -15.55
CA TYR A 165 2.99 -11.60 -15.68
C TYR A 165 2.99 -10.48 -14.64
N LEU A 166 3.23 -10.84 -13.38
CA LEU A 166 3.33 -9.89 -12.26
C LEU A 166 4.44 -8.84 -12.41
N LYS A 167 5.48 -9.06 -13.23
CA LYS A 167 6.49 -8.03 -13.48
C LYS A 167 5.90 -6.85 -14.25
N PHE A 168 4.99 -7.11 -15.19
CA PHE A 168 4.28 -6.07 -15.95
C PHE A 168 3.20 -5.38 -15.10
N VAL A 169 2.42 -6.15 -14.31
CA VAL A 169 1.46 -5.55 -13.36
C VAL A 169 2.18 -4.63 -12.36
N ASN A 170 3.41 -4.99 -11.96
CA ASN A 170 4.23 -4.21 -11.03
C ASN A 170 5.00 -3.03 -11.66
N THR A 171 4.88 -2.77 -12.97
CA THR A 171 5.42 -1.55 -13.61
C THR A 171 4.34 -0.52 -13.92
N ALA A 172 3.07 -0.92 -13.98
CA ALA A 172 1.92 -0.11 -14.40
C ALA A 172 1.40 0.89 -13.34
N GLN A 173 2.27 1.71 -12.73
CA GLN A 173 1.79 2.88 -11.96
C GLN A 173 1.24 3.97 -12.89
N PHE A 174 1.88 4.12 -14.04
CA PHE A 174 1.34 4.81 -15.21
C PHE A 174 1.33 3.83 -16.37
N THR A 175 0.36 4.02 -17.26
CA THR A 175 0.19 3.25 -18.49
C THR A 175 -0.06 4.26 -19.59
N THR A 176 0.99 4.58 -20.34
CA THR A 176 1.03 5.70 -21.30
C THR A 176 0.95 5.15 -22.72
N PRO A 177 -0.05 5.54 -23.53
CA PRO A 177 -0.07 5.20 -24.95
C PRO A 177 1.13 5.83 -25.67
N GLU A 178 1.84 5.02 -26.45
CA GLU A 178 3.05 5.40 -27.17
C GLU A 178 2.89 5.27 -28.69
N LYS A 179 3.85 5.84 -29.44
CA LYS A 179 3.83 5.76 -30.90
C LYS A 179 4.41 4.43 -31.40
N ASP A 180 3.67 3.72 -32.26
CA ASP A 180 4.21 2.68 -33.15
C ASP A 180 5.24 3.31 -34.13
N LEU A 181 6.52 2.99 -33.93
CA LEU A 181 7.63 3.43 -34.77
C LEU A 181 7.89 2.50 -35.95
N ASP A 182 7.41 1.26 -35.87
CA ASP A 182 7.45 0.26 -36.94
C ASP A 182 6.38 0.55 -38.00
N ASN A 183 5.38 1.38 -37.68
CA ASN A 183 4.20 1.70 -38.50
C ASN A 183 3.39 0.43 -38.85
N SER A 184 3.40 -0.54 -37.94
CA SER A 184 2.80 -1.86 -38.09
C SER A 184 1.28 -1.89 -37.90
N GLY A 185 0.70 -0.80 -37.38
CA GLY A 185 -0.70 -0.75 -36.97
C GLY A 185 -0.94 -1.26 -35.55
N ALA A 186 0.09 -1.27 -34.71
CA ALA A 186 0.01 -1.71 -33.32
C ALA A 186 -0.41 -0.59 -32.37
N ARG A 187 -1.12 -0.95 -31.31
CA ARG A 187 -1.23 -0.14 -30.08
C ARG A 187 0.00 -0.40 -29.22
N VAL A 188 0.61 0.67 -28.70
CA VAL A 188 1.81 0.60 -27.86
C VAL A 188 1.49 1.25 -26.53
N TYR A 189 1.92 0.62 -25.43
CA TYR A 189 1.81 1.15 -24.09
C TYR A 189 3.16 1.04 -23.39
N HIS A 190 3.66 2.16 -22.87
CA HIS A 190 4.80 2.22 -21.95
C HIS A 190 4.29 2.31 -20.51
N MET A 191 4.87 1.53 -19.61
CA MET A 191 4.49 1.50 -18.20
C MET A 191 5.72 1.73 -17.33
N ASN A 192 5.58 2.56 -16.32
CA ASN A 192 6.68 2.98 -15.46
C ASN A 192 6.21 3.31 -14.03
N VAL A 193 7.09 3.11 -13.04
CA VAL A 193 6.86 3.49 -11.64
C VAL A 193 7.50 4.86 -11.34
N ARG A 194 6.78 5.70 -10.59
CA ARG A 194 7.22 7.05 -10.18
C ARG A 194 8.55 6.96 -9.42
N GLY A 195 9.58 7.59 -9.97
CA GLY A 195 10.92 7.61 -9.38
C GLY A 195 11.71 6.30 -9.54
N LEU A 196 11.29 5.40 -10.44
CA LEU A 196 12.02 4.18 -10.82
C LEU A 196 12.14 4.00 -12.35
N PHE A 197 12.18 5.12 -13.08
CA PHE A 197 12.56 5.13 -14.49
C PHE A 197 13.89 4.38 -14.71
N THR A 198 14.01 3.65 -15.82
CA THR A 198 15.11 2.72 -16.15
C THR A 198 15.31 1.51 -15.20
N VAL A 199 14.42 1.32 -14.21
CA VAL A 199 14.52 0.25 -13.19
C VAL A 199 13.24 -0.58 -13.06
N MET A 200 12.08 0.06 -13.02
CA MET A 200 10.76 -0.57 -13.04
C MET A 200 9.95 0.01 -14.20
N GLU A 201 10.25 -0.50 -15.39
CA GLU A 201 9.53 -0.19 -16.62
C GLU A 201 9.22 -1.43 -17.43
N SER A 202 8.16 -1.34 -18.25
CA SER A 202 7.86 -2.28 -19.32
C SER A 202 7.25 -1.58 -20.52
N ILE A 203 7.26 -2.25 -21.67
CA ILE A 203 6.54 -1.86 -22.88
C ILE A 203 5.75 -3.06 -23.41
N ILE A 204 4.53 -2.81 -23.89
CA ILE A 204 3.64 -3.78 -24.53
C ILE A 204 3.21 -3.20 -25.88
N MET A 205 3.34 -4.01 -26.94
CA MET A 205 2.98 -3.67 -28.32
C MET A 205 2.05 -4.75 -28.86
N ILE A 206 0.87 -4.36 -29.34
CA ILE A 206 -0.25 -5.24 -29.69
C ILE A 206 -0.76 -4.88 -31.08
N ARG A 207 -0.71 -5.80 -32.04
CA ARG A 207 -1.32 -5.61 -33.35
C ARG A 207 -2.65 -6.35 -33.43
N ASP A 208 -3.74 -5.59 -33.49
CA ASP A 208 -5.12 -6.11 -33.42
C ASP A 208 -5.57 -6.88 -34.68
N SER A 209 -4.82 -6.86 -35.79
CA SER A 209 -5.17 -7.57 -37.03
C SER A 209 -4.93 -9.08 -36.98
N ASP A 210 -3.97 -9.51 -36.15
CA ASP A 210 -3.47 -10.88 -36.04
C ASP A 210 -3.18 -11.30 -34.59
N ASN A 211 -3.55 -10.45 -33.62
CA ASN A 211 -3.24 -10.60 -32.19
C ASN A 211 -1.74 -10.86 -31.91
N ALA A 212 -0.85 -10.31 -32.74
CA ALA A 212 0.58 -10.34 -32.50
C ALA A 212 0.90 -9.44 -31.29
N ILE A 213 1.62 -10.00 -30.32
CA ILE A 213 2.07 -9.32 -29.10
C ILE A 213 3.59 -9.37 -29.06
N TRP A 214 4.21 -8.23 -28.79
CA TRP A 214 5.61 -8.13 -28.36
C TRP A 214 5.66 -7.32 -27.07
N ALA A 215 6.41 -7.77 -26.08
CA ALA A 215 6.46 -7.13 -24.79
C ALA A 215 7.84 -7.29 -24.14
N ALA A 216 8.26 -6.27 -23.39
CA ALA A 216 9.53 -6.27 -22.68
C ALA A 216 9.38 -5.66 -21.29
N VAL A 217 10.11 -6.18 -20.30
CA VAL A 217 10.11 -5.67 -18.92
C VAL A 217 11.52 -5.73 -18.33
N ILE A 218 11.88 -4.71 -17.56
CA ILE A 218 13.17 -4.66 -16.86
C ILE A 218 13.15 -5.66 -15.69
N ASP A 219 14.15 -6.55 -15.64
CA ASP A 219 14.39 -7.48 -14.54
C ASP A 219 15.80 -7.27 -14.01
N LYS A 220 15.94 -6.29 -13.09
CA LYS A 220 17.20 -5.86 -12.47
C LYS A 220 18.22 -5.31 -13.48
N ASP A 221 19.17 -6.14 -13.90
CA ASP A 221 20.33 -5.86 -14.74
C ASP A 221 20.10 -6.22 -16.22
N LYS A 222 18.97 -6.85 -16.54
CA LYS A 222 18.59 -7.31 -17.89
C LYS A 222 17.18 -6.88 -18.26
N VAL A 223 16.80 -7.11 -19.51
CA VAL A 223 15.42 -7.00 -20.02
C VAL A 223 14.91 -8.40 -20.34
N LEU A 224 13.71 -8.75 -19.89
CA LEU A 224 13.01 -9.96 -20.33
C LEU A 224 12.10 -9.61 -21.50
N TYR A 225 12.20 -10.34 -22.61
CA TYR A 225 11.43 -10.12 -23.83
C TYR A 225 10.52 -11.31 -24.14
N PHE A 226 9.29 -11.02 -24.57
CA PHE A 226 8.22 -11.98 -24.80
C PHE A 226 7.52 -11.67 -26.12
N THR A 227 7.16 -12.71 -26.87
CA THR A 227 6.25 -12.60 -28.01
C THR A 227 5.50 -13.91 -28.23
N ASN A 228 4.33 -13.83 -28.86
CA ASN A 228 3.62 -14.98 -29.42
C ASN A 228 3.91 -15.21 -30.91
N THR A 229 4.76 -14.38 -31.53
CA THR A 229 5.11 -14.49 -32.95
C THR A 229 6.24 -15.51 -33.20
N ASN A 230 6.29 -16.07 -34.41
CA ASN A 230 7.22 -17.15 -34.76
C ASN A 230 8.71 -16.74 -34.75
N ASP A 231 9.02 -15.47 -35.01
CA ASP A 231 10.39 -14.96 -34.85
C ASP A 231 10.59 -14.39 -33.45
N ILE A 232 10.95 -15.29 -32.53
CA ILE A 232 11.26 -14.95 -31.14
C ILE A 232 12.47 -14.01 -30.98
N LYS A 233 13.31 -13.84 -32.02
CA LYS A 233 14.52 -12.98 -31.98
C LYS A 233 14.31 -11.62 -32.62
N TYR A 234 13.28 -11.44 -33.45
CA TYR A 234 12.87 -10.14 -33.93
C TYR A 234 12.37 -9.29 -32.76
N VAL A 235 12.97 -8.10 -32.60
CA VAL A 235 12.54 -7.06 -31.66
C VAL A 235 12.09 -5.85 -32.47
N PRO A 236 10.83 -5.37 -32.33
CA PRO A 236 10.36 -4.17 -33.00
C PRO A 236 11.25 -2.95 -32.75
N ILE A 237 11.30 -2.03 -33.70
CA ILE A 237 12.00 -0.74 -33.60
C ILE A 237 11.46 0.05 -32.40
N THR A 238 10.15 -0.02 -32.16
CA THR A 238 9.46 0.59 -31.02
C THR A 238 10.03 0.12 -29.67
N ILE A 239 10.19 -1.21 -29.50
CA ILE A 239 10.73 -1.79 -28.27
C ILE A 239 12.25 -1.56 -28.15
N SER A 240 12.96 -1.61 -29.27
CA SER A 240 14.39 -1.26 -29.33
C SER A 240 14.64 0.20 -28.92
N ARG A 241 13.76 1.11 -29.34
CA ARG A 241 13.86 2.54 -29.00
C ARG A 241 13.52 2.84 -27.53
N TRP A 242 12.65 2.05 -26.92
CA TRP A 242 12.47 2.08 -25.45
C TRP A 242 13.72 1.57 -24.72
N HIS A 243 14.35 0.49 -25.24
CA HIS A 243 15.56 -0.10 -24.68
C HIS A 243 16.80 0.82 -24.73
N ASP A 244 16.91 1.70 -25.74
CA ASP A 244 18.00 2.70 -25.86
C ASP A 244 18.29 3.44 -24.53
N GLY A 245 17.24 3.78 -23.77
CA GLY A 245 17.33 4.53 -22.51
C GLY A 245 18.07 3.80 -21.37
N PHE A 246 18.32 2.49 -21.52
CA PHE A 246 19.07 1.67 -20.57
C PHE A 246 19.78 0.51 -21.29
N SER A 247 20.35 0.82 -22.47
CA SER A 247 21.00 -0.12 -23.40
C SER A 247 22.07 -1.05 -22.79
N GLY A 248 22.67 -0.66 -21.66
CA GLY A 248 23.56 -1.51 -20.87
C GLY A 248 22.90 -2.76 -20.24
N LYS A 249 21.58 -2.89 -20.28
CA LYS A 249 20.83 -4.08 -19.83
C LYS A 249 20.61 -5.05 -21.01
N PRO A 250 21.27 -6.22 -21.09
CA PRO A 250 21.05 -7.16 -22.20
C PRO A 250 19.62 -7.72 -22.25
N ILE A 251 19.12 -7.96 -23.46
CA ILE A 251 17.80 -8.56 -23.72
C ILE A 251 17.89 -10.10 -23.65
N TYR A 252 16.97 -10.71 -22.89
CA TYR A 252 16.78 -12.15 -22.75
C TYR A 252 15.44 -12.54 -23.36
N TYR A 253 15.48 -13.27 -24.47
CA TYR A 253 14.32 -13.81 -25.17
C TYR A 253 13.71 -14.96 -24.37
N ILE A 254 12.46 -14.82 -23.93
CA ILE A 254 11.72 -15.84 -23.17
C ILE A 254 10.76 -16.57 -24.09
N SER A 255 11.05 -17.84 -24.34
CA SER A 255 10.13 -18.75 -25.03
C SER A 255 9.02 -19.21 -24.09
N SER A 256 7.77 -19.14 -24.52
CA SER A 256 6.69 -19.87 -23.87
C SER A 256 6.83 -21.38 -24.17
N THR A 257 7.67 -22.06 -23.41
CA THR A 257 7.66 -23.53 -23.36
C THR A 257 6.30 -24.01 -22.87
N GLN A 258 5.76 -25.06 -23.51
CA GLN A 258 4.50 -25.70 -23.12
C GLN A 258 4.65 -26.50 -21.82
#